data_AF-A0A6G0RG24-F1
#
_entry.id   AF-A0A6G0RG24-F1
#
_cell.length_a   1.000
_cell.length_b   1.000
_cell.length_c   1.000
_cell.angle_alpha   90.00
_cell.angle_beta   90.00
_cell.angle_gamma   90.00
#
_symmetry.space_group_name_H-M   'P 1'
#
loop_
_entity.id
_entity.type
_entity.pdbx_description
1 polymer ?
#
loop_
_entity_poly.entity_id
_entity_poly.type
_entity_poly.pdbx_seq_one_letter_code
_entity_poly.pdbx_strand_id
1 'polypeptide(L)'
;MMTPLSPHLVCSIHRINAALEVAVEQPPPATGTLRVCQATEEEWNAFADRDGQIVHPKFLEWFPDTEEIHIIEFADTPHENYIAEFTVHTSFAKRNVERWLKPHLAATNSQGRRCCPDMSYGPRQTTPGSVLPPDVPIFTDFRTIKIEIGVSQQWGMAQGQLDHKAISVWAAMPGVEYPLCVKFDPDFANAEYKLCDARVNPLVQLAPLPIVAPRTVIQLDGRRILGIPPGMRLPVGFPATLSVDLYSPLARAERP
;
A
#
# COMPACT_ATOMS: atom_id res chain seq x y z
N MET A 1 2.53 -21.23 16.94
CA MET A 1 3.93 -21.23 17.41
C MET A 1 4.77 -20.75 16.25
N MET A 2 5.44 -19.60 16.37
CA MET A 2 6.44 -19.20 15.37
C MET A 2 7.67 -20.09 15.55
N THR A 3 8.13 -20.69 14.46
CA THR A 3 9.39 -21.43 14.43
C THR A 3 10.52 -20.48 14.82
N PRO A 4 11.48 -20.89 15.69
CA PRO A 4 12.61 -20.04 16.02
C PRO A 4 13.41 -19.71 14.76
N LEU A 5 13.78 -18.45 14.58
CA LEU A 5 14.66 -18.03 13.48
C LEU A 5 16.03 -18.69 13.64
N SER A 6 16.65 -19.03 12.50
CA SER A 6 18.02 -19.54 12.52
C SER A 6 18.99 -18.48 13.05
N PRO A 7 20.13 -18.88 13.67
CA PRO A 7 21.13 -17.91 14.14
C PRO A 7 21.64 -16.97 13.05
N HIS A 8 21.70 -17.47 11.81
CA HIS A 8 22.04 -16.67 10.63
C HIS A 8 21.04 -15.53 10.41
N LEU A 9 19.74 -15.82 10.38
CA LEU A 9 18.70 -14.80 10.17
C LEU A 9 18.66 -13.76 11.29
N VAL A 10 18.92 -14.16 12.54
CA VAL A 10 19.03 -13.22 13.66
C VAL A 10 20.20 -12.26 13.43
N CYS A 11 21.37 -12.76 13.02
CA CYS A 11 22.53 -11.93 12.69
C CYS A 11 22.23 -10.96 11.53
N SER A 12 21.57 -11.44 10.47
CA SER A 12 21.18 -10.63 9.32
C SER A 12 20.21 -9.51 9.70
N ILE A 13 19.24 -9.77 10.58
CA ILE A 13 18.33 -8.74 11.11
C ILE A 13 19.10 -7.65 11.86
N HIS A 14 20.06 -8.02 12.71
CA HIS A 14 20.91 -7.04 13.40
C HIS A 14 21.74 -6.20 12.43
N ARG A 15 22.29 -6.82 11.39
CA ARG A 15 23.02 -6.13 10.32
C ARG A 15 22.14 -5.13 9.57
N ILE A 16 20.91 -5.52 9.21
CA ILE A 16 19.95 -4.64 8.52
C ILE A 16 19.58 -3.46 9.44
N ASN A 17 19.28 -3.70 10.71
CA ASN A 17 18.97 -2.62 11.66
C ASN A 17 20.14 -1.64 11.83
N ALA A 18 21.37 -2.13 11.99
CA ALA A 18 22.55 -1.27 12.09
C ALA A 18 22.78 -0.43 10.82
N ALA A 19 22.51 -0.99 9.63
CA ALA A 19 22.57 -0.24 8.38
C ALA A 19 21.46 0.82 8.30
N LEU A 20 20.26 0.52 8.80
CA LEU A 20 19.16 1.48 8.88
C LEU A 20 19.46 2.65 9.83
N GLU A 21 20.07 2.39 10.99
CA GLU A 21 20.50 3.45 11.93
C GLU A 21 21.39 4.49 11.25
N VAL A 22 22.25 4.07 10.33
CA VAL A 22 23.12 4.98 9.56
C VAL A 22 22.36 5.63 8.40
N ALA A 23 21.42 4.93 7.78
CA ALA A 23 20.69 5.43 6.61
C ALA A 23 19.68 6.52 6.99
N VAL A 24 18.98 6.40 8.12
CA VAL A 24 17.94 7.37 8.52
C VAL A 24 18.49 8.75 8.88
N GLU A 25 19.77 8.83 9.22
CA GLU A 25 20.47 10.10 9.48
C GLU A 25 20.83 10.86 8.19
N GLN A 26 20.67 10.21 7.03
CA GLN A 26 20.96 10.83 5.74
C GLN A 26 19.71 11.53 5.18
N PRO A 27 19.87 12.71 4.56
CA PRO A 27 18.74 13.39 3.92
C PRO A 27 18.22 12.57 2.73
N PRO A 28 16.93 12.74 2.35
CA PRO A 28 16.37 12.14 1.16
C PRO A 28 17.20 12.49 -0.09
N PRO A 29 17.69 11.50 -0.86
CA PRO A 29 18.48 11.77 -2.05
C PRO A 29 17.58 12.21 -3.21
N ALA A 30 18.13 13.01 -4.12
CA ALA A 30 17.40 13.47 -5.32
C ALA A 30 16.94 12.33 -6.24
N THR A 31 17.55 11.14 -6.13
CA THR A 31 17.18 9.92 -6.85
C THR A 31 15.86 9.31 -6.37
N GLY A 32 15.34 9.75 -5.22
CA GLY A 32 14.06 9.32 -4.66
C GLY A 32 14.15 8.12 -3.72
N THR A 33 15.22 7.32 -3.77
CA THR A 33 15.46 6.19 -2.86
C THR A 33 16.87 6.20 -2.28
N LEU A 34 17.02 5.74 -1.04
CA LEU A 34 18.31 5.61 -0.36
C LEU A 34 18.62 4.14 -0.08
N ARG A 35 19.71 3.66 -0.66
CA ARG A 35 20.21 2.30 -0.44
C ARG A 35 20.64 2.11 1.02
N VAL A 36 20.16 1.03 1.64
CA VAL A 36 20.50 0.63 3.01
C VAL A 36 21.61 -0.42 3.00
N CYS A 37 21.32 -1.61 2.48
CA CYS A 37 22.29 -2.71 2.40
C CYS A 37 21.82 -3.79 1.42
N GLN A 38 22.71 -4.72 1.09
CA GLN A 38 22.33 -5.96 0.40
C GLN A 38 21.70 -6.95 1.38
N ALA A 39 20.69 -7.69 0.96
CA ALA A 39 20.06 -8.77 1.71
C ALA A 39 19.40 -9.77 0.76
N THR A 40 19.39 -11.06 1.10
CA THR A 40 18.60 -12.03 0.32
C THR A 40 17.10 -11.86 0.55
N GLU A 41 16.27 -12.45 -0.31
CA GLU A 41 14.81 -12.44 -0.12
C GLU A 41 14.40 -13.06 1.24
N GLU A 42 15.09 -14.12 1.67
CA GLU A 42 14.85 -14.78 2.96
C GLU A 42 15.19 -13.85 4.14
N GLU A 43 16.32 -13.14 4.06
CA GLU A 43 16.71 -12.17 5.07
C GLU A 43 15.74 -10.99 5.14
N TRP A 44 15.31 -10.47 3.99
CA TRP A 44 14.30 -9.42 3.90
C TRP A 44 12.98 -9.85 4.54
N ASN A 45 12.46 -11.02 4.17
CA ASN A 45 11.19 -11.51 4.71
C ASN A 45 11.30 -11.73 6.24
N ALA A 46 12.40 -12.31 6.72
CA ALA A 46 12.63 -12.49 8.15
C ALA A 46 12.72 -11.16 8.92
N PHE A 47 13.32 -10.13 8.31
CA PHE A 47 13.35 -8.78 8.84
C PHE A 47 11.97 -8.12 8.82
N ALA A 48 11.24 -8.20 7.71
CA ALA A 48 9.96 -7.55 7.52
C ALA A 48 8.81 -8.16 8.37
N ASP A 49 8.94 -9.44 8.76
CA ASP A 49 7.97 -10.13 9.63
C ASP A 49 8.21 -9.91 11.13
N ARG A 50 9.30 -9.22 11.51
CA ARG A 50 9.53 -8.84 12.90
C ARG A 50 8.62 -7.67 13.31
N ASP A 51 8.56 -7.44 14.62
CA ASP A 51 8.06 -6.20 15.20
C ASP A 51 9.24 -5.43 15.80
N GLY A 52 9.08 -4.12 15.98
CA GLY A 52 10.07 -3.26 16.65
C GLY A 52 11.25 -2.85 15.79
N GLN A 53 11.12 -2.90 14.45
CA GLN A 53 12.09 -2.30 13.54
C GLN A 53 12.13 -0.78 13.73
N ILE A 54 13.32 -0.20 13.53
CA ILE A 54 13.54 1.24 13.61
C ILE A 54 12.76 1.97 12.51
N VAL A 55 12.73 1.39 11.31
CA VAL A 55 11.94 1.85 10.17
C VAL A 55 10.92 0.79 9.82
N HIS A 56 9.64 1.15 9.79
CA HIS A 56 8.59 0.21 9.44
C HIS A 56 8.76 -0.25 7.99
N PRO A 57 8.58 -1.55 7.67
CA PRO A 57 8.77 -2.08 6.31
C PRO A 57 7.91 -1.46 5.20
N LYS A 58 6.94 -0.59 5.52
CA LYS A 58 6.14 0.15 4.53
C LYS A 58 6.93 1.28 3.85
N PHE A 59 7.96 1.78 4.54
CA PHE A 59 8.88 2.81 4.06
C PHE A 59 10.09 2.25 3.32
N LEU A 60 10.19 0.92 3.25
CA LEU A 60 11.31 0.20 2.68
C LEU A 60 10.83 -0.65 1.51
N GLU A 61 11.73 -0.94 0.58
CA GLU A 61 11.50 -1.93 -0.47
C GLU A 61 12.78 -2.74 -0.71
N TRP A 62 12.61 -4.04 -0.94
CA TRP A 62 13.69 -4.91 -1.37
C TRP A 62 13.66 -5.09 -2.88
N PHE A 63 14.76 -4.75 -3.54
CA PHE A 63 14.90 -4.78 -4.99
C PHE A 63 15.47 -6.15 -5.42
N PRO A 64 14.67 -7.00 -6.10
CA PRO A 64 15.03 -8.39 -6.36
C PRO A 64 16.17 -8.58 -7.37
N ASP A 65 16.40 -7.61 -8.24
CA ASP A 65 17.43 -7.62 -9.27
C ASP A 65 18.82 -7.28 -8.72
N THR A 66 18.89 -6.44 -7.68
CA THR A 66 20.15 -6.06 -7.01
C THR A 66 20.34 -6.76 -5.66
N GLU A 67 19.28 -7.38 -5.12
CA GLU A 67 19.20 -7.90 -3.76
C GLU A 67 19.45 -6.82 -2.70
N GLU A 68 18.95 -5.61 -2.92
CA GLU A 68 19.19 -4.46 -2.02
C GLU A 68 17.93 -3.99 -1.33
N ILE A 69 18.05 -3.64 -0.06
CA ILE A 69 17.02 -2.91 0.68
C ILE A 69 17.24 -1.42 0.50
N HIS A 70 16.19 -0.70 0.15
CA HIS A 70 16.16 0.74 -0.02
C HIS A 70 15.10 1.37 0.89
N ILE A 71 15.39 2.55 1.43
CA ILE A 71 14.37 3.47 1.93
C ILE A 71 13.74 4.13 0.70
N ILE A 72 12.44 3.95 0.55
CA ILE A 72 11.67 4.47 -0.59
C ILE A 72 10.82 5.67 -0.18
N GLU A 73 10.43 5.78 1.09
CA GLU A 73 9.70 6.91 1.63
C GLU A 73 10.33 7.32 2.95
N PHE A 74 10.54 8.62 3.13
CA PHE A 74 11.18 9.16 4.31
C PHE A 74 10.06 9.61 5.22
N ALA A 75 9.68 8.71 6.12
CA ALA A 75 8.58 8.89 7.05
C ALA A 75 8.65 10.28 7.70
N ASP A 76 7.63 11.09 7.45
CA ASP A 76 7.49 12.41 8.06
C ASP A 76 6.03 12.59 8.51
N THR A 77 5.82 13.53 9.43
CA THR A 77 4.53 13.87 10.03
C THR A 77 3.41 14.03 9.00
N PRO A 78 3.60 14.66 7.81
CA PRO A 78 2.55 14.77 6.81
C PRO A 78 2.03 13.43 6.29
N HIS A 79 2.90 12.43 6.09
CA HIS A 79 2.53 11.10 5.60
C HIS A 79 1.58 10.40 6.58
N GLU A 80 1.99 10.32 7.84
CA GLU A 80 1.22 9.64 8.88
C GLU A 80 -0.06 10.40 9.22
N ASN A 81 -0.04 11.75 9.23
CA ASN A 81 -1.24 12.56 9.44
C ASN A 81 -2.27 12.30 8.34
N TYR A 82 -1.86 12.25 7.07
CA TYR A 82 -2.79 11.95 5.99
C TYR A 82 -3.37 10.54 6.11
N ILE A 83 -2.55 9.53 6.44
CA ILE A 83 -3.04 8.16 6.66
C ILE A 83 -4.06 8.13 7.82
N ALA A 84 -3.76 8.79 8.94
CA ALA A 84 -4.66 8.86 10.08
C ALA A 84 -6.02 9.46 9.66
N GLU A 85 -6.00 10.63 9.02
CA GLU A 85 -7.21 11.29 8.56
C GLU A 85 -7.96 10.48 7.48
N PHE A 86 -7.24 9.82 6.58
CA PHE A 86 -7.82 9.00 5.52
C PHE A 86 -8.56 7.79 6.09
N THR A 87 -7.96 7.12 7.08
CA THR A 87 -8.54 5.92 7.68
C THR A 87 -9.80 6.21 8.48
N VAL A 88 -9.93 7.41 9.09
CA VAL A 88 -11.09 7.76 9.93
C VAL A 88 -12.16 8.60 9.24
N HIS A 89 -11.81 9.40 8.22
CA HIS A 89 -12.74 10.36 7.63
C HIS A 89 -13.21 10.04 6.21
N THR A 90 -12.77 8.92 5.64
CA THR A 90 -13.26 8.47 4.33
C THR A 90 -14.44 7.51 4.46
N SER A 91 -15.02 7.12 3.32
CA SER A 91 -16.07 6.11 3.28
C SER A 91 -15.63 4.75 3.82
N PHE A 92 -14.32 4.47 3.87
CA PHE A 92 -13.80 3.22 4.42
C PHE A 92 -14.15 3.05 5.90
N ALA A 93 -14.23 4.14 6.68
CA ALA A 93 -14.58 4.14 8.10
C ALA A 93 -16.08 3.97 8.39
N LYS A 94 -16.94 3.98 7.36
CA LYS A 94 -18.39 3.89 7.58
C LYS A 94 -18.76 2.49 7.99
N ARG A 95 -19.55 2.34 9.06
CA ARG A 95 -19.97 1.02 9.60
C ARG A 95 -20.56 0.07 8.56
N ASN A 96 -21.32 0.57 7.59
CA ASN A 96 -21.90 -0.25 6.53
C ASN A 96 -20.87 -0.74 5.48
N VAL A 97 -19.71 -0.10 5.40
CA VAL A 97 -18.56 -0.49 4.57
C VAL A 97 -17.65 -1.43 5.36
N GLU A 98 -17.20 -1.03 6.55
CA GLU A 98 -16.29 -1.81 7.42
C GLU A 98 -16.83 -3.19 7.80
N ARG A 99 -18.17 -3.33 7.85
CA ARG A 99 -18.84 -4.59 8.11
C ARG A 99 -18.48 -5.67 7.07
N TRP A 100 -18.15 -5.27 5.84
CA TRP A 100 -17.94 -6.17 4.71
C TRP A 100 -16.51 -6.06 4.14
N LEU A 101 -15.93 -4.87 4.16
CA LEU A 101 -14.58 -4.59 3.68
C LEU A 101 -13.65 -4.39 4.88
N LYS A 102 -12.56 -5.16 4.96
CA LYS A 102 -11.61 -5.16 6.08
C LYS A 102 -10.32 -4.43 5.71
N PRO A 103 -9.78 -3.56 6.57
CA PRO A 103 -8.44 -2.99 6.41
C PRO A 103 -7.34 -3.99 6.80
N HIS A 104 -6.19 -3.89 6.16
CA HIS A 104 -5.01 -4.71 6.39
C HIS A 104 -3.72 -3.90 6.14
N LEU A 105 -2.69 -4.12 6.97
CA LEU A 105 -1.45 -3.35 6.95
C LEU A 105 -0.29 -4.03 6.19
N ALA A 106 -0.41 -5.32 5.84
CA ALA A 106 0.62 -6.04 5.10
C ALA A 106 0.02 -7.05 4.12
N ALA A 107 0.78 -7.38 3.06
CA ALA A 107 0.42 -8.42 2.11
C ALA A 107 1.65 -9.14 1.55
N THR A 108 1.39 -10.26 0.89
CA THR A 108 2.40 -11.02 0.15
C THR A 108 2.01 -11.02 -1.33
N ASN A 109 2.97 -10.89 -2.25
CA ASN A 109 2.70 -10.98 -3.68
C ASN A 109 2.58 -12.43 -4.16
N SER A 110 2.21 -12.63 -5.43
CA SER A 110 2.05 -13.96 -6.04
C SER A 110 3.32 -14.81 -6.05
N GLN A 111 4.48 -14.20 -5.84
CA GLN A 111 5.78 -14.89 -5.76
C GLN A 111 6.17 -15.23 -4.31
N GLY A 112 5.31 -14.98 -3.33
CA GLY A 112 5.62 -15.19 -1.93
C GLY A 112 6.42 -14.04 -1.28
N ARG A 113 6.67 -12.94 -2.00
CA ARG A 113 7.43 -11.80 -1.47
C ARG A 113 6.57 -10.94 -0.56
N ARG A 114 7.11 -10.59 0.60
CA ARG A 114 6.47 -9.64 1.51
C ARG A 114 6.49 -8.24 0.90
N CYS A 115 5.31 -7.64 0.77
CA CYS A 115 5.14 -6.28 0.28
C CYS A 115 4.19 -5.51 1.20
N CYS A 116 4.61 -4.34 1.66
CA CYS A 116 3.91 -3.58 2.69
C CYS A 116 3.34 -2.29 2.09
N PRO A 117 2.09 -2.30 1.59
CA PRO A 117 1.43 -1.06 1.21
C PRO A 117 1.13 -0.22 2.45
N ASP A 118 0.97 1.09 2.30
CA ASP A 118 0.55 1.96 3.40
C ASP A 118 -0.83 1.55 3.93
N MET A 119 -1.76 1.25 3.02
CA MET A 119 -3.06 0.71 3.36
C MET A 119 -3.50 -0.33 2.33
N SER A 120 -4.25 -1.34 2.79
CA SER A 120 -4.91 -2.27 1.88
C SER A 120 -6.26 -2.71 2.42
N TYR A 121 -7.15 -3.06 1.51
CA TYR A 121 -8.50 -3.49 1.86
C TYR A 121 -8.89 -4.73 1.06
N GLY A 122 -9.70 -5.59 1.68
CA GLY A 122 -10.24 -6.77 1.03
C GLY A 122 -11.52 -7.25 1.71
N PRO A 123 -12.28 -8.13 1.05
CA PRO A 123 -13.50 -8.67 1.65
C PRO A 123 -13.19 -9.51 2.88
N ARG A 124 -14.10 -9.49 3.86
CA ARG A 124 -14.07 -10.45 4.96
C ARG A 124 -14.44 -11.84 4.46
N GLN A 125 -13.95 -12.88 5.12
CA GLN A 125 -14.42 -14.26 4.92
C GLN A 125 -15.94 -14.41 5.09
N THR A 126 -16.55 -13.55 5.93
CA THR A 126 -17.99 -13.53 6.18
C THR A 126 -18.79 -12.69 5.17
N THR A 127 -18.15 -12.12 4.15
CA THR A 127 -18.81 -11.30 3.13
C THR A 127 -19.63 -12.18 2.19
N PRO A 128 -20.98 -12.05 2.16
CA PRO A 128 -21.82 -12.91 1.33
C PRO A 128 -21.50 -12.75 -0.16
N GLY A 129 -21.33 -13.88 -0.85
CA GLY A 129 -21.10 -13.91 -2.30
C GLY A 129 -19.68 -13.57 -2.75
N SER A 130 -18.76 -13.25 -1.82
CA SER A 130 -17.36 -13.08 -2.17
C SER A 130 -16.73 -14.42 -2.55
N VAL A 131 -15.91 -14.41 -3.59
CA VAL A 131 -15.20 -15.59 -4.09
C VAL A 131 -13.70 -15.30 -4.10
N LEU A 132 -12.89 -16.25 -3.65
CA LEU A 132 -11.44 -16.14 -3.72
C LEU A 132 -10.98 -16.28 -5.19
N PRO A 133 -10.07 -15.42 -5.66
CA PRO A 133 -9.34 -15.67 -6.90
C PRO A 133 -8.58 -17.01 -6.85
N PRO A 134 -8.34 -17.68 -8.00
CA PRO A 134 -7.67 -18.99 -8.04
C PRO A 134 -6.33 -19.05 -7.28
N ASP A 135 -5.54 -17.97 -7.33
CA ASP A 135 -4.20 -17.91 -6.74
C ASP A 135 -4.17 -17.29 -5.34
N VAL A 136 -5.33 -17.09 -4.71
CA VAL A 136 -5.45 -16.54 -3.35
C VAL A 136 -6.08 -17.61 -2.46
N PRO A 137 -5.28 -18.34 -1.66
CA PRO A 137 -5.75 -19.54 -0.97
C PRO A 137 -6.68 -19.25 0.21
N ILE A 138 -6.56 -18.05 0.82
CA ILE A 138 -7.34 -17.68 2.01
C ILE A 138 -7.78 -16.21 1.98
N PHE A 139 -8.93 -15.93 2.57
CA PHE A 139 -9.46 -14.58 2.71
C PHE A 139 -8.55 -13.64 3.51
N THR A 140 -7.75 -14.20 4.43
CA THR A 140 -6.76 -13.41 5.17
C THR A 140 -5.73 -12.78 4.23
N ASP A 141 -5.53 -13.27 3.02
CA ASP A 141 -4.57 -12.71 2.04
C ASP A 141 -5.26 -11.97 0.88
N PHE A 142 -6.58 -12.13 0.75
CA PHE A 142 -7.34 -11.50 -0.33
C PHE A 142 -7.42 -9.98 -0.12
N ARG A 143 -6.79 -9.22 -1.02
CA ARG A 143 -6.82 -7.75 -1.08
C ARG A 143 -7.26 -7.31 -2.45
N THR A 144 -8.28 -6.47 -2.50
CA THR A 144 -8.82 -5.90 -3.74
C THR A 144 -8.36 -4.46 -3.95
N ILE A 145 -7.92 -3.78 -2.89
CA ILE A 145 -7.44 -2.39 -2.94
C ILE A 145 -6.04 -2.31 -2.32
N LYS A 146 -5.14 -1.60 -2.98
CA LYS A 146 -3.81 -1.23 -2.49
C LYS A 146 -3.67 0.28 -2.54
N ILE A 147 -3.21 0.89 -1.46
CA ILE A 147 -3.02 2.34 -1.39
C ILE A 147 -1.59 2.64 -0.97
N GLU A 148 -0.95 3.52 -1.73
CA GLU A 148 0.38 4.07 -1.49
C GLU A 148 0.29 5.59 -1.32
N ILE A 149 0.98 6.10 -0.31
CA ILE A 149 1.09 7.51 -0.01
C ILE A 149 2.55 7.91 -0.18
N GLY A 150 2.81 8.78 -1.15
CA GLY A 150 4.13 9.33 -1.42
C GLY A 150 4.23 10.79 -0.99
N VAL A 151 5.17 11.10 -0.10
CA VAL A 151 5.60 12.47 0.18
C VAL A 151 6.92 12.73 -0.52
N SER A 152 7.91 11.89 -0.22
CA SER A 152 9.23 11.91 -0.84
C SER A 152 9.28 11.09 -2.12
N GLN A 153 8.44 10.04 -2.21
CA GLN A 153 8.35 9.21 -3.40
C GLN A 153 7.96 10.01 -4.64
N GLN A 154 8.64 9.70 -5.74
CA GLN A 154 8.36 10.30 -7.04
C GLN A 154 7.37 9.46 -7.84
N TRP A 155 6.67 10.12 -8.77
CA TRP A 155 6.02 9.42 -9.88
C TRP A 155 7.07 8.80 -10.80
N GLY A 156 6.73 7.69 -11.47
CA GLY A 156 7.61 7.03 -12.42
C GLY A 156 7.72 5.52 -12.22
N MET A 157 8.42 4.88 -13.17
CA MET A 157 8.51 3.43 -13.34
C MET A 157 9.79 2.81 -12.78
N ALA A 158 10.70 3.59 -12.18
CA ALA A 158 11.83 3.00 -11.47
C ALA A 158 11.37 2.33 -10.17
N GLN A 159 12.11 1.34 -9.68
CA GLN A 159 11.80 0.71 -8.38
C GLN A 159 11.81 1.76 -7.26
N GLY A 160 10.93 1.60 -6.27
CA GLY A 160 10.67 2.61 -5.24
C GLY A 160 9.83 3.81 -5.70
N GLN A 161 9.47 3.94 -6.97
CA GLN A 161 8.55 4.98 -7.45
C GLN A 161 7.10 4.50 -7.49
N LEU A 162 6.16 5.44 -7.43
CA LEU A 162 4.74 5.15 -7.26
C LEU A 162 4.12 4.40 -8.45
N ASP A 163 4.47 4.72 -9.71
CA ASP A 163 3.88 4.02 -10.86
C ASP A 163 4.40 2.58 -10.96
N HIS A 164 5.68 2.35 -10.64
CA HIS A 164 6.24 1.01 -10.53
C HIS A 164 5.47 0.16 -9.50
N LYS A 165 5.26 0.69 -8.29
CA LYS A 165 4.48 -0.01 -7.25
C LYS A 165 3.06 -0.30 -7.73
N ALA A 166 2.35 0.68 -8.28
CA ALA A 166 0.98 0.50 -8.74
C ALA A 166 0.85 -0.54 -9.86
N ILE A 167 1.68 -0.46 -10.89
CA ILE A 167 1.52 -1.24 -12.14
C ILE A 167 2.27 -2.57 -12.06
N SER A 168 3.54 -2.55 -11.67
CA SER A 168 4.40 -3.74 -11.70
C SER A 168 4.26 -4.62 -10.47
N VAL A 169 3.88 -4.04 -9.32
CA VAL A 169 3.77 -4.78 -8.05
C VAL A 169 2.30 -5.05 -7.71
N TRP A 170 1.49 -4.02 -7.52
CA TRP A 170 0.13 -4.16 -7.00
C TRP A 170 -0.86 -4.71 -8.03
N ALA A 171 -0.90 -4.17 -9.24
CA ALA A 171 -1.83 -4.65 -10.26
C ALA A 171 -1.50 -6.08 -10.73
N ALA A 172 -0.25 -6.54 -10.56
CA ALA A 172 0.16 -7.91 -10.84
C ALA A 172 -0.25 -8.91 -9.74
N MET A 173 -0.69 -8.43 -8.57
CA MET A 173 -1.14 -9.32 -7.48
C MET A 173 -2.52 -9.91 -7.77
N PRO A 174 -2.70 -11.23 -7.62
CA PRO A 174 -3.99 -11.88 -7.76
C PRO A 174 -5.06 -11.24 -6.87
N GLY A 175 -6.19 -10.90 -7.48
CA GLY A 175 -7.34 -10.33 -6.78
C GLY A 175 -7.29 -8.83 -6.52
N VAL A 176 -6.16 -8.15 -6.77
CA VAL A 176 -6.14 -6.69 -6.70
C VAL A 176 -6.93 -6.13 -7.87
N GLU A 177 -7.82 -5.19 -7.56
CA GLU A 177 -8.70 -4.53 -8.51
C GLU A 177 -8.28 -3.08 -8.72
N TYR A 178 -7.88 -2.41 -7.63
CA TYR A 178 -7.55 -0.98 -7.64
C TYR A 178 -6.30 -0.66 -6.81
N PRO A 179 -5.14 -0.52 -7.45
CA PRO A 179 -4.03 0.26 -6.90
C PRO A 179 -4.35 1.75 -6.96
N LEU A 180 -4.20 2.43 -5.83
CA LEU A 180 -4.31 3.89 -5.70
C LEU A 180 -2.99 4.43 -5.17
N CYS A 181 -2.40 5.36 -5.89
CA CYS A 181 -1.27 6.15 -5.39
C CYS A 181 -1.74 7.58 -5.16
N VAL A 182 -1.40 8.14 -4.01
CA VAL A 182 -1.59 9.55 -3.67
C VAL A 182 -0.21 10.13 -3.43
N LYS A 183 0.09 11.26 -4.05
CA LYS A 183 1.32 12.01 -3.81
C LYS A 183 0.97 13.41 -3.33
N PHE A 184 1.68 13.93 -2.35
CA PHE A 184 1.62 15.34 -2.01
C PHE A 184 2.99 15.88 -1.61
N ASP A 185 3.12 17.20 -1.58
CA ASP A 185 4.29 17.87 -1.04
C ASP A 185 4.21 17.95 0.50
N PRO A 186 5.33 18.07 1.23
CA PRO A 186 5.31 18.07 2.70
C PRO A 186 4.42 19.15 3.34
N ASP A 187 4.23 20.28 2.65
CA ASP A 187 3.36 21.38 3.06
C ASP A 187 1.94 21.29 2.50
N PHE A 188 1.61 20.18 1.83
CA PHE A 188 0.36 19.90 1.13
C PHE A 188 0.01 20.90 0.01
N ALA A 189 0.94 21.77 -0.41
CA ALA A 189 0.67 22.79 -1.43
C ALA A 189 0.27 22.19 -2.78
N ASN A 190 0.83 21.04 -3.13
CA ASN A 190 0.42 20.23 -4.26
C ASN A 190 0.04 18.83 -3.79
N ALA A 191 -1.06 18.32 -4.34
CA ALA A 191 -1.52 16.97 -4.10
C ALA A 191 -2.11 16.38 -5.37
N GLU A 192 -1.78 15.13 -5.66
CA GLU A 192 -2.14 14.43 -6.87
C GLU A 192 -2.44 12.95 -6.58
N TYR A 193 -3.15 12.30 -7.48
CA TYR A 193 -3.39 10.87 -7.39
C TYR A 193 -3.41 10.18 -8.75
N LYS A 194 -3.21 8.86 -8.71
CA LYS A 194 -3.47 7.95 -9.81
C LYS A 194 -4.25 6.75 -9.30
N LEU A 195 -5.38 6.46 -9.93
CA LEU A 195 -6.17 5.26 -9.68
C LEU A 195 -6.02 4.32 -10.85
N CYS A 196 -5.34 3.20 -10.64
CA CYS A 196 -5.20 2.14 -11.63
C CYS A 196 -6.40 1.20 -11.58
N ASP A 197 -6.88 0.76 -12.74
CA ASP A 197 -7.82 -0.35 -12.87
C ASP A 197 -7.03 -1.58 -13.34
N ALA A 198 -6.83 -2.55 -12.44
CA ALA A 198 -6.01 -3.74 -12.70
C ALA A 198 -6.57 -4.65 -13.82
N ARG A 199 -7.81 -4.43 -14.27
CA ARG A 199 -8.43 -5.19 -15.38
C ARG A 199 -8.12 -4.61 -16.76
N VAL A 200 -7.62 -3.38 -16.84
CA VAL A 200 -7.27 -2.75 -18.12
C VAL A 200 -5.97 -3.36 -18.62
N ASN A 201 -5.98 -3.88 -19.85
CA ASN A 201 -4.80 -4.47 -20.50
C ASN A 201 -4.60 -3.86 -21.90
N PRO A 202 -3.43 -3.27 -22.22
CA PRO A 202 -2.27 -3.11 -21.33
C PRO A 202 -2.55 -2.11 -20.21
N LEU A 203 -1.96 -2.37 -19.03
CA LEU A 203 -1.85 -1.35 -17.99
C LEU A 203 -0.88 -0.29 -18.51
N VAL A 204 -1.34 0.96 -18.55
CA VAL A 204 -0.55 2.11 -19.02
C VAL A 204 -0.31 3.07 -17.87
N GLN A 205 0.83 3.76 -17.93
CA GLN A 205 1.12 4.84 -16.99
C GLN A 205 0.09 5.96 -17.18
N LEU A 206 -0.61 6.29 -16.10
CA LEU A 206 -1.59 7.37 -16.08
C LEU A 206 -0.90 8.69 -15.82
N ALA A 207 -1.41 9.78 -16.39
CA ALA A 207 -1.05 11.12 -15.95
C ALA A 207 -1.62 11.33 -14.53
N PRO A 208 -0.86 11.96 -13.60
CA PRO A 208 -1.39 12.30 -12.30
C PRO A 208 -2.55 13.29 -12.44
N LEU A 209 -3.58 13.10 -11.59
CA LEU A 209 -4.71 14.01 -11.50
C LEU A 209 -4.62 14.81 -10.20
N PRO A 210 -4.92 16.11 -10.21
CA PRO A 210 -4.81 16.93 -9.01
C PRO A 210 -5.91 16.60 -8.00
N ILE A 211 -5.57 16.65 -6.71
CA ILE A 211 -6.52 16.61 -5.59
C ILE A 211 -6.83 18.05 -5.21
N VAL A 212 -8.05 18.50 -5.54
CA VAL A 212 -8.47 19.90 -5.40
C VAL A 212 -9.66 20.08 -4.48
N ALA A 213 -9.73 21.26 -3.88
CA ALA A 213 -10.86 21.74 -3.09
C ALA A 213 -12.12 21.93 -3.96
N PRO A 214 -13.32 21.87 -3.35
CA PRO A 214 -13.59 21.46 -1.97
C PRO A 214 -13.69 19.93 -1.82
N ARG A 215 -13.57 19.18 -2.92
CA ARG A 215 -13.81 17.73 -2.92
C ARG A 215 -13.21 17.09 -4.18
N THR A 216 -12.42 16.04 -3.97
CA THR A 216 -11.93 15.16 -5.05
C THR A 216 -12.29 13.74 -4.70
N VAL A 217 -13.06 13.07 -5.56
CA VAL A 217 -13.68 11.78 -5.23
C VAL A 217 -13.32 10.73 -6.26
N ILE A 218 -12.80 9.60 -5.79
CA ILE A 218 -12.67 8.40 -6.60
C ILE A 218 -13.88 7.48 -6.41
N GLN A 219 -14.13 6.65 -7.42
CA GLN A 219 -15.25 5.70 -7.44
C GLN A 219 -14.72 4.29 -7.60
N LEU A 220 -15.10 3.41 -6.68
CA LEU A 220 -14.71 2.01 -6.71
C LEU A 220 -15.96 1.14 -6.89
N ASP A 221 -15.94 0.20 -7.83
CA ASP A 221 -17.04 -0.74 -8.00
C ASP A 221 -17.17 -1.64 -6.76
N GLY A 222 -18.35 -1.62 -6.14
CA GLY A 222 -18.61 -2.30 -4.89
C GLY A 222 -18.54 -3.82 -4.97
N ARG A 223 -18.87 -4.42 -6.13
CA ARG A 223 -18.77 -5.87 -6.32
C ARG A 223 -17.31 -6.26 -6.46
N ARG A 224 -16.56 -5.50 -7.26
CA ARG A 224 -15.12 -5.74 -7.48
C ARG A 224 -14.35 -5.69 -6.17
N ILE A 225 -14.50 -4.62 -5.39
CA ILE A 225 -13.77 -4.49 -4.12
C ILE A 225 -14.20 -5.51 -3.05
N LEU A 226 -15.37 -6.12 -3.19
CA LEU A 226 -15.82 -7.21 -2.32
C LEU A 226 -15.54 -8.61 -2.90
N GLY A 227 -14.87 -8.73 -4.06
CA GLY A 227 -14.64 -10.03 -4.70
C GLY A 227 -15.92 -10.76 -5.10
N ILE A 228 -17.01 -10.03 -5.36
CA ILE A 228 -18.32 -10.57 -5.71
C ILE A 228 -18.44 -10.64 -7.24
N PRO A 229 -18.85 -11.79 -7.82
CA PRO A 229 -19.04 -11.90 -9.26
C PRO A 229 -20.05 -10.88 -9.84
N PRO A 230 -19.88 -10.45 -11.10
CA PRO A 230 -20.85 -9.59 -11.78
C PRO A 230 -22.28 -10.16 -11.72
N GLY A 231 -23.28 -9.28 -11.58
CA GLY A 231 -24.69 -9.68 -11.51
C GLY A 231 -25.16 -10.23 -10.16
N MET A 232 -24.26 -10.64 -9.27
CA MET A 232 -24.62 -11.08 -7.92
C MET A 232 -25.09 -9.90 -7.05
N ARG A 233 -25.91 -10.20 -6.05
CA ARG A 233 -26.41 -9.19 -5.10
C ARG A 233 -25.29 -8.73 -4.17
N LEU A 234 -25.24 -7.43 -3.91
CA LEU A 234 -24.36 -6.87 -2.89
C LEU A 234 -24.91 -7.14 -1.48
N PRO A 235 -24.05 -7.21 -0.46
CA PRO A 235 -24.49 -7.27 0.92
C PRO A 235 -25.37 -6.08 1.28
N VAL A 236 -26.33 -6.30 2.17
CA VAL A 236 -27.26 -5.25 2.61
C VAL A 236 -26.47 -4.04 3.14
N GLY A 237 -26.81 -2.87 2.61
CA GLY A 237 -26.22 -1.59 3.00
C GLY A 237 -24.86 -1.27 2.37
N PHE A 238 -24.26 -2.16 1.57
CA PHE A 238 -23.05 -1.84 0.82
C PHE A 238 -23.40 -1.20 -0.53
N PRO A 239 -22.76 -0.08 -0.92
CA PRO A 239 -23.13 0.63 -2.14
C PRO A 239 -22.65 -0.09 -3.40
N ALA A 240 -23.36 0.10 -4.52
CA ALA A 240 -22.92 -0.37 -5.83
C ALA A 240 -21.61 0.29 -6.28
N THR A 241 -21.41 1.54 -5.89
CA THR A 241 -20.18 2.29 -6.12
C THR A 241 -19.78 2.95 -4.80
N LEU A 242 -18.59 2.64 -4.32
CA LEU A 242 -18.02 3.26 -3.14
C LEU A 242 -17.30 4.55 -3.55
N SER A 243 -17.84 5.69 -3.12
CA SER A 243 -17.22 7.00 -3.32
C SER A 243 -16.27 7.35 -2.18
N VAL A 244 -14.99 7.52 -2.47
CA VAL A 244 -13.92 7.85 -1.50
C VAL A 244 -13.43 9.26 -1.77
N ASP A 245 -13.46 10.14 -0.76
CA ASP A 245 -12.96 11.51 -0.86
C ASP A 245 -11.47 11.57 -0.49
N LEU A 246 -10.64 12.09 -1.39
CA LEU A 246 -9.20 12.24 -1.21
C LEU A 246 -8.82 13.62 -0.67
N TYR A 247 -9.68 14.63 -0.83
CA TYR A 247 -9.37 16.01 -0.43
C TYR A 247 -9.61 16.25 1.06
N SER A 248 -10.74 15.79 1.59
CA SER A 248 -11.08 16.02 3.01
C SER A 248 -10.01 15.56 4.00
N PRO A 249 -9.32 14.41 3.80
CA PRO A 249 -8.21 14.02 4.66
C PRO A 249 -7.00 14.95 4.58
N LEU A 250 -6.62 15.45 3.39
CA LEU A 250 -5.52 16.43 3.24
C LEU A 250 -5.83 17.70 4.04
N ALA A 251 -7.01 18.29 3.83
CA ALA A 251 -7.43 19.53 4.47
C ALA A 251 -7.58 19.43 6.00
N ARG A 252 -7.58 18.22 6.55
CA ARG A 252 -7.55 17.95 8.00
C ARG A 252 -6.13 17.69 8.49
N ALA A 253 -5.33 16.94 7.74
CA ALA A 253 -3.93 16.68 8.03
C ALA A 253 -3.07 17.95 8.03
N GLU A 254 -3.45 18.96 7.26
CA GLU A 254 -2.88 20.32 7.28
C GLU A 254 -3.14 21.09 8.59
N ARG A 255 -4.13 20.68 9.40
CA ARG A 255 -4.50 21.42 10.60
C ARG A 255 -3.63 20.95 11.77
N PRO A 256 -2.91 21.87 12.45
CA PRO A 256 -2.08 21.53 13.61
C PRO A 256 -2.88 21.03 14.81
#